data_AF-A0A3R8S9D2-F1
#
_entry.id   AF-A0A3R8S9D2-F1
#
_cell.length_a   1.000
_cell.length_b   1.000
_cell.length_c   1.000
_cell.angle_alpha   90.00
_cell.angle_beta   90.00
_cell.angle_gamma   90.00
#
_symmetry.space_group_name_H-M   'P 1'
#
loop_
_entity.id
_entity.type
_entity.pdbx_description
1 polymer ?
#
loop_
_entity_poly.entity_id
_entity_poly.type
_entity_poly.pdbx_seq_one_letter_code
_entity_poly.pdbx_strand_id
1 'polypeptide(L)'
;MNSTLPINPLDAATLLLRTDIDAFRSDEWLFKDPDNGEFYHWNMGIVRLNKRWKQSLKHYILYKFGGYKGDKRFISASKVSVKCVVENAANFLRWATLHHPDKYLADLKEADVNEFVRHLFDEEMAYGTVTLKMQMLRDTYKAYRHRHIPDGLMFELDYLGRLPKPNSILQVLCQEYGLDFTEWGARKSHGSIPVHVAMSFLAYAIRDLRTNKTKFAVGFYRLLRKYGESRFFSNNFRFLINDCFDFYTQFKQTKSRD
;
A
#
# COMPACT_ATOMS: atom_id res chain seq x y z
N MET A 1 -39.93 17.89 -25.43
CA MET A 1 -40.24 18.58 -24.16
C MET A 1 -39.51 17.85 -23.06
N ASN A 2 -38.42 18.44 -22.54
CA ASN A 2 -37.52 17.82 -21.58
C ASN A 2 -38.17 17.78 -20.20
N SER A 3 -38.42 16.58 -19.68
CA SER A 3 -38.82 16.38 -18.29
C SER A 3 -37.57 16.37 -17.39
N THR A 4 -37.12 17.55 -16.99
CA THR A 4 -36.20 17.70 -15.85
C THR A 4 -37.02 17.61 -14.58
N LEU A 5 -36.95 16.45 -13.91
CA LEU A 5 -37.34 16.33 -12.52
C LEU A 5 -36.51 17.31 -11.69
N PRO A 6 -37.10 18.08 -10.76
CA PRO A 6 -36.33 18.93 -9.88
C PRO A 6 -35.49 18.05 -8.94
N ILE A 7 -34.18 18.31 -8.95
CA ILE A 7 -33.26 17.89 -7.90
C ILE A 7 -33.79 18.51 -6.62
N ASN A 8 -34.28 17.70 -5.69
CA ASN A 8 -34.64 18.17 -4.36
C ASN A 8 -33.38 18.77 -3.71
N PRO A 9 -33.31 20.09 -3.47
CA PRO A 9 -32.33 20.61 -2.53
C PRO A 9 -32.69 19.98 -1.19
N LEU A 10 -31.73 19.33 -0.51
CA LEU A 10 -31.94 18.87 0.85
C LEU A 10 -32.52 20.02 1.66
N ASP A 11 -33.77 19.86 2.07
CA ASP A 11 -34.53 20.86 2.80
C ASP A 11 -33.79 21.13 4.11
N ALA A 12 -33.28 22.34 4.28
CA ALA A 12 -32.47 22.74 5.42
C ALA A 12 -33.21 22.58 6.77
N ALA A 13 -34.52 22.33 6.72
CA ALA A 13 -35.42 22.19 7.84
C ALA A 13 -35.38 20.82 8.55
N THR A 14 -34.80 19.75 7.98
CA THR A 14 -34.80 18.42 8.64
C THR A 14 -33.52 18.09 9.44
N LEU A 15 -32.56 19.01 9.51
CA LEU A 15 -31.32 18.82 10.28
C LEU A 15 -31.53 19.24 11.73
N LEU A 16 -32.13 18.34 12.53
CA LEU A 16 -32.21 18.43 13.99
C LEU A 16 -30.86 18.87 14.60
N LEU A 17 -30.95 19.64 15.68
CA LEU A 17 -29.85 20.12 16.51
C LEU A 17 -29.04 18.92 17.04
N ARG A 18 -28.09 18.43 16.25
CA ARG A 18 -27.24 17.29 16.60
C ARG A 18 -26.09 17.82 17.46
N THR A 19 -25.91 17.29 18.67
CA THR A 19 -24.76 17.67 19.50
C THR A 19 -23.47 17.10 18.88
N ASP A 20 -22.31 17.72 19.16
CA ASP A 20 -20.99 17.21 18.72
C ASP A 20 -20.80 15.73 19.05
N ILE A 21 -21.33 15.31 20.21
CA ILE A 21 -21.20 13.96 20.73
C ILE A 21 -22.00 12.98 19.86
N ASP A 22 -23.21 13.36 19.46
CA ASP A 22 -24.08 12.53 18.62
C ASP A 22 -23.57 12.47 17.18
N ALA A 23 -23.01 13.58 16.67
CA ALA A 23 -22.35 13.63 15.37
C ALA A 23 -21.09 12.73 15.35
N PHE A 24 -20.28 12.79 16.41
CA PHE A 24 -19.07 11.98 16.52
C PHE A 24 -19.35 10.48 16.66
N ARG A 25 -20.37 10.11 17.45
CA ARG A 25 -20.79 8.70 17.65
C ARG A 25 -21.30 8.08 16.35
N SER A 26 -21.93 8.87 15.48
CA SER A 26 -22.38 8.45 14.14
C SER A 26 -21.28 7.84 13.31
N ASP A 27 -21.62 6.86 12.47
CA ASP A 27 -20.72 6.38 11.42
C ASP A 27 -20.91 7.12 10.10
N GLU A 28 -22.08 7.70 9.87
CA GLU A 28 -22.30 8.61 8.74
C GLU A 28 -22.03 10.04 9.17
N TRP A 29 -21.04 10.65 8.53
CA TRP A 29 -20.61 12.02 8.77
C TRP A 29 -20.95 12.89 7.56
N LEU A 30 -21.37 14.13 7.82
CA LEU A 30 -21.69 15.11 6.79
C LEU A 30 -20.47 16.01 6.54
N PHE A 31 -20.11 16.16 5.27
CA PHE A 31 -19.03 17.02 4.82
C PHE A 31 -19.57 18.08 3.87
N LYS A 32 -18.88 19.23 3.82
CA LYS A 32 -19.06 20.27 2.82
C LYS A 32 -17.76 20.43 2.05
N ASP A 33 -17.79 20.28 0.74
CA ASP A 33 -16.63 20.49 -0.10
C ASP A 33 -16.31 22.00 -0.17
N PRO A 34 -15.09 22.44 0.18
CA PRO A 34 -14.74 23.86 0.16
C PRO A 34 -14.63 24.43 -1.25
N ASP A 35 -14.40 23.59 -2.28
CA ASP A 35 -14.12 24.04 -3.64
C ASP A 35 -15.41 24.41 -4.40
N ASN A 36 -16.48 23.62 -4.20
CA ASN A 36 -17.77 23.82 -4.89
C ASN A 36 -18.95 24.09 -3.93
N GLY A 37 -18.75 23.96 -2.62
CA GLY A 37 -19.78 24.19 -1.61
C GLY A 37 -20.81 23.07 -1.43
N GLU A 38 -20.69 21.96 -2.17
CA GLU A 38 -21.62 20.84 -2.12
C GLU A 38 -21.49 20.04 -0.83
N PHE A 39 -22.63 19.55 -0.33
CA PHE A 39 -22.68 18.66 0.82
C PHE A 39 -22.69 17.20 0.39
N TYR A 40 -21.96 16.36 1.12
CA TYR A 40 -21.94 14.92 0.89
C TYR A 40 -21.78 14.13 2.18
N HIS A 41 -22.34 12.93 2.21
CA HIS A 41 -22.17 12.00 3.31
C HIS A 41 -20.98 11.07 3.08
N TRP A 42 -20.29 10.71 4.15
CA TRP A 42 -19.23 9.72 4.14
C TRP A 42 -19.41 8.74 5.30
N ASN A 43 -19.32 7.44 5.00
CA ASN A 43 -19.39 6.39 6.01
C ASN A 43 -17.98 6.11 6.57
N MET A 44 -17.81 6.36 7.86
CA MET A 44 -16.59 6.16 8.64
C MET A 44 -16.36 4.69 9.03
N GLY A 45 -17.25 3.78 8.64
CA GLY A 45 -17.13 2.34 8.80
C GLY A 45 -16.11 1.73 7.84
N ILE A 46 -14.88 1.53 8.31
CA ILE A 46 -13.90 0.70 7.59
C ILE A 46 -14.14 -0.77 7.95
N VAL A 47 -14.23 -1.61 6.92
CA VAL A 47 -14.35 -3.07 7.07
C VAL A 47 -13.17 -3.63 7.87
N ARG A 48 -13.45 -4.54 8.81
CA ARG A 48 -12.47 -5.20 9.71
C ARG A 48 -11.72 -4.25 10.65
N LEU A 49 -12.33 -3.14 11.03
CA LEU A 49 -11.77 -2.23 12.03
C LEU A 49 -12.49 -2.37 13.37
N ASN A 50 -11.72 -2.51 14.47
CA ASN A 50 -12.34 -2.54 15.80
C ASN A 50 -12.85 -1.15 16.22
N LYS A 51 -13.68 -1.11 17.27
CA LYS A 51 -14.29 0.14 17.75
C LYS A 51 -13.27 1.18 18.21
N ARG A 52 -12.15 0.75 18.81
CA ARG A 52 -11.13 1.64 19.37
C ARG A 52 -10.36 2.36 18.27
N TRP A 53 -9.80 1.62 17.32
CA TRP A 53 -9.08 2.20 16.18
C TRP A 53 -9.98 3.06 15.29
N LYS A 54 -11.27 2.72 15.22
CA LYS A 54 -12.27 3.58 14.57
C LYS A 54 -12.43 4.93 15.27
N GLN A 55 -12.43 4.96 16.60
CA GLN A 55 -12.45 6.22 17.35
C GLN A 55 -11.17 7.04 17.12
N SER A 56 -10.00 6.39 17.13
CA SER A 56 -8.72 7.07 16.83
C SER A 56 -8.73 7.69 15.43
N LEU A 57 -9.27 6.98 14.42
CA LEU A 57 -9.47 7.54 13.07
C LEU A 57 -10.40 8.75 13.05
N LYS A 58 -11.54 8.68 13.76
CA LYS A 58 -12.50 9.79 13.84
C LYS A 58 -11.86 11.03 14.47
N HIS A 59 -11.11 10.86 15.57
CA HIS A 59 -10.36 11.96 16.19
C HIS A 59 -9.31 12.55 15.25
N TYR A 60 -8.57 11.69 14.54
CA TYR A 60 -7.57 12.13 13.57
C TYR A 60 -8.19 12.92 12.42
N ILE A 61 -9.33 12.48 11.86
CA ILE A 61 -10.04 13.19 10.78
C ILE A 61 -10.56 14.55 11.26
N LEU A 62 -11.12 14.64 12.47
CA LEU A 62 -11.52 15.93 13.04
C LEU A 62 -10.33 16.88 13.18
N TYR A 63 -9.21 16.39 13.70
CA TYR A 63 -8.00 17.19 13.78
C TYR A 63 -7.52 17.66 12.40
N LYS A 64 -7.45 16.74 11.43
CA LYS A 64 -6.92 17.00 10.09
C LYS A 64 -7.71 18.06 9.32
N PHE A 65 -9.03 18.10 9.53
CA PHE A 65 -9.93 19.02 8.83
C PHE A 65 -10.46 20.17 9.71
N GLY A 66 -9.84 20.41 10.88
CA GLY A 66 -10.13 21.59 11.70
C GLY A 66 -11.49 21.56 12.42
N GLY A 67 -11.99 20.36 12.72
CA GLY A 67 -13.19 20.11 13.52
C GLY A 67 -14.52 20.35 12.81
N TYR A 68 -15.62 20.26 13.56
CA TYR A 68 -16.96 20.57 13.06
C TYR A 68 -17.15 22.08 12.83
N LYS A 69 -17.90 22.43 11.79
CA LYS A 69 -18.29 23.78 11.38
C LYS A 69 -19.82 23.89 11.37
N GLY A 70 -20.31 25.13 11.37
CA GLY A 70 -21.73 25.50 11.23
C GLY A 70 -22.61 24.80 12.27
N ASP A 71 -22.78 25.42 13.44
CA ASP A 71 -23.50 24.84 14.59
C ASP A 71 -23.20 23.35 14.80
N LYS A 72 -21.94 22.95 14.53
CA LYS A 72 -21.40 21.60 14.73
C LYS A 72 -22.00 20.51 13.83
N ARG A 73 -22.47 20.87 12.63
CA ARG A 73 -23.24 19.96 11.76
C ARG A 73 -22.41 19.23 10.71
N PHE A 74 -21.30 19.81 10.26
CA PHE A 74 -20.51 19.26 9.16
C PHE A 74 -19.01 19.52 9.30
N ILE A 75 -18.20 18.84 8.50
CA ILE A 75 -16.75 19.08 8.38
C ILE A 75 -16.45 19.66 7.00
N SER A 76 -15.58 20.67 6.92
CA SER A 76 -15.20 21.29 5.64
C SER A 76 -14.02 20.54 5.02
N ALA A 77 -14.25 19.71 4.02
CA ALA A 77 -13.21 18.96 3.31
C ALA A 77 -13.71 18.46 1.95
N SER A 78 -12.83 18.39 0.94
CA SER A 78 -13.18 17.79 -0.35
C SER A 78 -13.20 16.27 -0.30
N LYS A 79 -14.05 15.65 -1.13
CA LYS A 79 -14.24 14.19 -1.11
C LYS A 79 -12.94 13.42 -1.36
N VAL A 80 -12.08 13.95 -2.23
CA VAL A 80 -10.77 13.38 -2.56
C VAL A 80 -9.84 13.42 -1.33
N SER A 81 -9.85 14.52 -0.59
CA SER A 81 -9.03 14.68 0.61
C SER A 81 -9.43 13.69 1.71
N VAL A 82 -10.73 13.56 1.98
CA VAL A 82 -11.26 12.60 2.97
C VAL A 82 -10.87 11.17 2.57
N LYS A 83 -11.09 10.79 1.31
CA LYS A 83 -10.72 9.47 0.78
C LYS A 83 -9.23 9.19 0.98
N CYS A 84 -8.36 10.12 0.60
CA CYS A 84 -6.91 9.98 0.72
C CYS A 84 -6.47 9.78 2.19
N VAL A 85 -7.02 10.56 3.12
CA VAL A 85 -6.71 10.45 4.55
C VAL A 85 -7.15 9.08 5.09
N VAL A 86 -8.37 8.65 4.77
CA VAL A 86 -8.92 7.36 5.19
C VAL A 86 -8.11 6.19 4.64
N GLU A 87 -7.81 6.19 3.34
CA GLU A 87 -7.06 5.12 2.68
C GLU A 87 -5.61 5.03 3.18
N ASN A 88 -4.99 6.15 3.54
CA ASN A 88 -3.65 6.15 4.10
C ASN A 88 -3.62 5.64 5.54
N ALA A 89 -4.64 5.94 6.34
CA ALA A 89 -4.77 5.41 7.69
C ALA A 89 -5.18 3.93 7.72
N ALA A 90 -5.95 3.46 6.74
CA ALA A 90 -6.60 2.15 6.78
C ALA A 90 -5.64 0.97 6.98
N ASN A 91 -4.45 0.99 6.35
CA ASN A 91 -3.47 -0.10 6.47
C ASN A 91 -2.97 -0.25 7.91
N PHE A 92 -2.53 0.85 8.51
CA PHE A 92 -2.10 0.86 9.90
C PHE A 92 -3.23 0.41 10.82
N LEU A 93 -4.43 0.97 10.65
CA LEU A 93 -5.55 0.70 11.54
C LEU A 93 -6.03 -0.76 11.48
N ARG A 94 -5.98 -1.38 10.28
CA ARG A 94 -6.24 -2.82 10.12
C ARG A 94 -5.15 -3.67 10.75
N TRP A 95 -3.89 -3.35 10.49
CA TRP A 95 -2.75 -4.04 11.09
C TRP A 95 -2.80 -3.97 12.63
N ALA A 96 -3.06 -2.78 13.18
CA ALA A 96 -3.19 -2.55 14.62
C ALA A 96 -4.43 -3.24 15.21
N THR A 97 -5.52 -3.37 14.46
CA THR A 97 -6.68 -4.16 14.90
C THR A 97 -6.32 -5.64 15.10
N LEU A 98 -5.40 -6.18 14.31
CA LEU A 98 -4.97 -7.57 14.39
C LEU A 98 -3.90 -7.79 15.47
N HIS A 99 -2.89 -6.93 15.56
CA HIS A 99 -1.71 -7.13 16.41
C HIS A 99 -1.81 -6.41 17.76
N HIS A 100 -2.56 -5.31 17.83
CA HIS A 100 -2.69 -4.46 19.02
C HIS A 100 -4.15 -4.01 19.24
N PRO A 101 -5.12 -4.93 19.36
CA PRO A 101 -6.54 -4.57 19.43
C PRO A 101 -6.90 -3.68 20.63
N ASP A 102 -6.20 -3.87 21.75
CA ASP A 102 -6.51 -3.27 23.05
C ASP A 102 -5.48 -2.22 23.51
N LYS A 103 -4.56 -1.78 22.65
CA LYS A 103 -3.62 -0.68 22.95
C LYS A 103 -4.20 0.68 22.53
N TYR A 104 -3.75 1.75 23.20
CA TYR A 104 -3.89 3.11 22.69
C TYR A 104 -2.68 3.49 21.82
N LEU A 105 -2.78 4.54 20.99
CA LEU A 105 -1.63 5.07 20.25
C LEU A 105 -0.52 5.50 21.20
N ALA A 106 -0.88 6.09 22.35
CA ALA A 106 0.08 6.51 23.37
C ALA A 106 0.89 5.36 23.98
N ASP A 107 0.37 4.14 23.95
CA ASP A 107 1.03 2.94 24.49
C ASP A 107 1.94 2.23 23.48
N LEU A 108 1.88 2.63 22.21
CA LEU A 108 2.74 2.07 21.18
C LEU A 108 4.19 2.47 21.45
N LYS A 109 5.08 1.51 21.26
CA LYS A 109 6.52 1.72 21.28
C LYS A 109 7.04 1.90 19.87
N GLU A 110 8.24 2.45 19.74
CA GLU A 110 8.94 2.54 18.46
C GLU A 110 9.10 1.17 17.79
N ALA A 111 9.31 0.12 18.59
CA ALA A 111 9.35 -1.26 18.10
C ALA A 111 8.05 -1.71 17.42
N ASP A 112 6.87 -1.35 17.98
CA ASP A 112 5.57 -1.68 17.39
C ASP A 112 5.41 -0.97 16.03
N VAL A 113 5.83 0.30 15.94
CA VAL A 113 5.81 1.04 14.68
C VAL A 113 6.79 0.47 13.66
N ASN A 114 7.97 0.05 14.11
CA ASN A 114 8.96 -0.58 13.26
C ASN A 114 8.47 -1.92 12.68
N GLU A 115 7.76 -2.72 13.46
CA GLU A 115 7.09 -3.94 12.98
C GLU A 115 6.07 -3.63 11.88
N PHE A 116 5.26 -2.59 12.06
CA PHE A 116 4.35 -2.15 11.01
C PHE A 116 5.07 -1.68 9.74
N VAL A 117 6.20 -0.96 9.87
CA VAL A 117 6.99 -0.53 8.71
C VAL A 117 7.57 -1.74 7.96
N ARG A 118 8.05 -2.77 8.68
CA ARG A 118 8.48 -4.04 8.07
C ARG A 118 7.34 -4.69 7.30
N HIS A 119 6.17 -4.81 7.92
CA HIS A 119 4.98 -5.36 7.28
C HIS A 119 4.64 -4.64 5.96
N LEU A 120 4.74 -3.31 5.90
CA LEU A 120 4.50 -2.58 4.64
C LEU A 120 5.54 -2.89 3.55
N PHE A 121 6.80 -3.15 3.94
CA PHE A 121 7.82 -3.58 2.97
C PHE A 121 7.63 -5.03 2.53
N ASP A 122 7.16 -5.91 3.42
CA ASP A 122 6.80 -7.29 3.08
C ASP A 122 5.60 -7.34 2.12
N GLU A 123 4.73 -6.33 2.15
CA GLU A 123 3.69 -6.09 1.13
C GLU A 123 4.23 -5.41 -0.16
N GLU A 124 5.55 -5.39 -0.34
CA GLU A 124 6.25 -4.84 -1.51
C GLU A 124 5.97 -3.35 -1.77
N MET A 125 5.63 -2.58 -0.74
CA MET A 125 5.35 -1.15 -0.92
C MET A 125 6.62 -0.35 -1.17
N ALA A 126 6.55 0.54 -2.17
CA ALA A 126 7.60 1.52 -2.40
C ALA A 126 7.76 2.46 -1.20
N TYR A 127 8.99 2.91 -0.94
CA TYR A 127 9.33 3.79 0.19
C TYR A 127 8.46 5.06 0.28
N GLY A 128 8.17 5.68 -0.86
CA GLY A 128 7.29 6.86 -0.92
C GLY A 128 5.87 6.55 -0.45
N THR A 129 5.35 5.37 -0.80
CA THR A 129 4.05 4.88 -0.35
C THR A 129 4.05 4.59 1.15
N VAL A 130 5.09 3.92 1.67
CA VAL A 130 5.27 3.71 3.12
C VAL A 130 5.23 5.05 3.85
N THR A 131 5.95 6.05 3.35
CA THR A 131 5.99 7.41 3.92
C THR A 131 4.61 8.06 3.98
N LEU A 132 3.75 7.83 2.99
CA LEU A 132 2.36 8.31 2.97
C LEU A 132 1.45 7.54 3.92
N LYS A 133 1.59 6.21 4.01
CA LYS A 133 0.82 5.36 4.94
C LYS A 133 1.16 5.65 6.40
N MET A 134 2.37 6.14 6.68
CA MET A 134 2.81 6.57 8.02
C MET A 134 2.33 7.97 8.42
N GLN A 135 1.63 8.69 7.54
CA GLN A 135 1.27 10.10 7.78
C GLN A 135 0.38 10.29 9.02
N MET A 136 -0.61 9.41 9.22
CA MET A 136 -1.48 9.47 10.41
C MET A 136 -0.65 9.41 11.69
N LEU A 137 0.29 8.47 11.77
CA LEU A 137 1.12 8.28 12.95
C LEU A 137 1.98 9.52 13.25
N ARG A 138 2.61 10.09 12.21
CA ARG A 138 3.37 11.34 12.35
C ARG A 138 2.51 12.51 12.84
N ASP A 139 1.32 12.67 12.25
CA ASP A 139 0.43 13.77 12.59
C ASP A 139 -0.11 13.62 14.03
N THR A 140 -0.40 12.40 14.46
CA THR A 140 -0.95 12.13 15.80
C THR A 140 0.02 12.48 16.93
N TYR A 141 1.34 12.35 16.73
CA TYR A 141 2.33 12.79 17.73
C TYR A 141 2.18 14.28 18.06
N LYS A 142 2.19 15.15 17.04
CA LYS A 142 2.03 16.60 17.23
C LYS A 142 0.64 16.93 17.78
N ALA A 143 -0.40 16.32 17.22
CA ALA A 143 -1.77 16.56 17.63
C ALA A 143 -2.01 16.20 19.10
N TYR A 144 -1.44 15.09 19.57
CA TYR A 144 -1.58 14.63 20.95
C TYR A 144 -0.77 15.50 21.92
N ARG A 145 0.49 15.82 21.57
CA ARG A 145 1.35 16.70 22.38
C ARG A 145 0.73 18.09 22.60
N HIS A 146 0.03 18.61 21.59
CA HIS A 146 -0.70 19.88 21.67
C HIS A 146 -2.15 19.75 22.18
N ARG A 147 -2.54 18.56 22.67
CA ARG A 147 -3.88 18.27 23.24
C ARG A 147 -5.05 18.50 22.28
N HIS A 148 -4.84 18.38 20.97
CA HIS A 148 -5.90 18.46 19.98
C HIS A 148 -6.68 17.14 19.83
N ILE A 149 -6.05 16.02 20.16
CA ILE A 149 -6.68 14.69 20.16
C ILE A 149 -6.42 13.99 21.50
N PRO A 150 -7.31 13.10 21.96
CA PRO A 150 -7.18 12.43 23.24
C PRO A 150 -6.18 11.27 23.25
N ASP A 151 -5.71 10.82 22.08
CA ASP A 151 -4.79 9.70 21.92
C ASP A 151 -3.90 9.93 20.69
N GLY A 152 -2.60 9.63 20.80
CA GLY A 152 -1.61 9.75 19.74
C GLY A 152 -0.24 9.27 20.19
N LEU A 153 0.71 9.16 19.24
CA LEU A 153 2.05 8.67 19.57
C LEU A 153 2.77 9.56 20.58
N MET A 154 3.53 8.93 21.48
CA MET A 154 4.34 9.61 22.50
C MET A 154 5.74 10.03 22.01
N PHE A 155 6.14 9.57 20.83
CA PHE A 155 7.45 9.82 20.23
C PHE A 155 7.31 10.31 18.80
N GLU A 156 8.33 11.04 18.34
CA GLU A 156 8.38 11.57 16.99
C GLU A 156 8.92 10.53 16.01
N LEU A 157 8.20 10.31 14.91
CA LEU A 157 8.66 9.48 13.80
C LEU A 157 9.46 10.34 12.82
N ASP A 158 10.70 10.65 13.20
CA ASP A 158 11.56 11.55 12.44
C ASP A 158 12.41 10.83 11.38
N TYR A 159 12.49 9.50 11.44
CA TYR A 159 13.39 8.68 10.63
C TYR A 159 12.85 8.28 9.26
N LEU A 160 11.53 8.37 9.06
CA LEU A 160 10.88 8.21 7.76
C LEU A 160 10.53 9.61 7.23
N GLY A 161 11.32 10.11 6.29
CA GLY A 161 11.11 11.41 5.65
C GLY A 161 11.05 11.30 4.13
N ARG A 162 11.05 12.44 3.42
CA ARG A 162 11.13 12.45 1.94
C ARG A 162 12.41 11.76 1.43
N LEU A 163 13.47 11.83 2.23
CA LEU A 163 14.70 11.08 2.06
C LEU A 163 14.91 10.19 3.30
N PRO A 164 15.45 8.97 3.12
CA PRO A 164 15.75 8.07 4.22
C PRO A 164 16.90 8.63 5.07
N LYS A 165 16.72 8.68 6.38
CA LYS A 165 17.76 9.17 7.31
C LYS A 165 18.73 8.06 7.71
N PRO A 166 20.00 8.39 8.02
CA PRO A 166 21.01 7.42 8.47
C PRO A 166 20.54 6.55 9.64
N ASN A 167 19.85 7.12 10.63
CA ASN A 167 19.37 6.37 11.81
C ASN A 167 17.99 5.73 11.60
N SER A 168 17.59 5.42 10.37
CA SER A 168 16.27 4.87 10.09
C SER A 168 16.26 3.35 10.15
N ILE A 169 15.08 2.77 10.42
CA ILE A 169 14.83 1.33 10.26
C ILE A 169 15.27 0.80 8.88
N LEU A 170 15.31 1.65 7.86
CA LEU A 170 15.79 1.27 6.54
C LEU A 170 17.28 0.93 6.52
N GLN A 171 18.09 1.56 7.38
CA GLN A 171 19.50 1.17 7.49
C GLN A 171 19.60 -0.27 7.98
N VAL A 172 18.81 -0.62 9.01
CA VAL A 172 18.73 -1.99 9.55
C VAL A 172 18.22 -2.96 8.49
N LEU A 173 17.15 -2.61 7.78
CA LEU A 173 16.61 -3.44 6.70
C LEU A 173 17.62 -3.62 5.56
N CYS A 174 18.25 -2.55 5.09
CA CYS A 174 19.30 -2.64 4.08
C CYS A 174 20.43 -3.58 4.53
N GLN A 175 20.88 -3.48 5.78
CA GLN A 175 21.90 -4.38 6.32
C GLN A 175 21.42 -5.84 6.38
N GLU A 176 20.18 -6.09 6.83
CA GLU A 176 19.57 -7.43 6.84
C GLU A 176 19.52 -8.03 5.41
N TYR A 177 19.28 -7.21 4.39
CA TYR A 177 19.28 -7.60 2.98
C TYR A 177 20.66 -7.55 2.30
N GLY A 178 21.74 -7.25 3.03
CA GLY A 178 23.10 -7.17 2.48
C GLY A 178 23.34 -5.98 1.55
N LEU A 179 22.57 -4.90 1.69
CA LEU A 179 22.65 -3.66 0.92
C LEU A 179 23.38 -2.56 1.71
N ASP A 180 24.24 -1.79 1.03
CA ASP A 180 24.81 -0.57 1.62
C ASP A 180 23.74 0.55 1.60
N PHE A 181 23.34 0.97 2.80
CA PHE A 181 22.36 2.04 3.00
C PHE A 181 22.79 3.37 2.36
N THR A 182 24.08 3.70 2.39
CA THR A 182 24.64 4.94 1.82
C THR A 182 24.56 4.90 0.30
N GLU A 183 24.92 3.77 -0.32
CA GLU A 183 24.80 3.59 -1.77
C GLU A 183 23.33 3.57 -2.22
N TRP A 184 22.45 2.96 -1.42
CA TRP A 184 21.02 2.92 -1.68
C TRP A 184 20.37 4.31 -1.53
N GLY A 185 20.72 5.06 -0.48
CA GLY A 185 20.18 6.39 -0.19
C GLY A 185 20.72 7.51 -1.10
N ALA A 186 21.96 7.41 -1.57
CA ALA A 186 22.60 8.42 -2.42
C ALA A 186 22.07 8.43 -3.87
N ARG A 187 21.41 7.37 -4.32
CA ARG A 187 20.96 7.22 -5.71
C ARG A 187 19.50 7.60 -5.83
N LYS A 188 19.26 8.82 -6.34
CA LYS A 188 17.94 9.46 -6.43
C LYS A 188 16.91 8.57 -7.16
N SER A 189 15.68 8.70 -6.66
CA SER A 189 14.46 7.91 -6.90
C SER A 189 14.46 6.56 -6.18
N HIS A 190 13.81 6.53 -5.02
CA HIS A 190 13.61 5.37 -4.12
C HIS A 190 12.74 4.24 -4.73
N GLY A 191 12.55 4.26 -6.05
CA GLY A 191 11.93 3.21 -6.86
C GLY A 191 12.71 2.90 -8.14
N SER A 192 13.88 3.50 -8.37
CA SER A 192 14.73 3.20 -9.52
C SER A 192 15.95 2.39 -9.09
N ILE A 193 15.98 1.15 -9.55
CA ILE A 193 17.18 0.31 -9.50
C ILE A 193 18.30 1.06 -10.23
N PRO A 194 19.50 1.24 -9.64
CA PRO A 194 20.62 1.89 -10.33
C PRO A 194 20.85 1.29 -11.71
N VAL A 195 21.10 2.11 -12.73
CA VAL A 195 21.17 1.64 -14.13
C VAL A 195 22.13 0.46 -14.30
N HIS A 196 23.29 0.45 -13.63
CA HIS A 196 24.21 -0.69 -13.70
C HIS A 196 23.65 -1.97 -13.05
N VAL A 197 22.86 -1.86 -11.99
CA VAL A 197 22.17 -3.01 -11.36
C VAL A 197 21.03 -3.50 -12.26
N ALA A 198 20.25 -2.60 -12.85
CA ALA A 198 19.22 -2.94 -13.82
C ALA A 198 19.81 -3.61 -15.08
N MET A 199 20.92 -3.07 -15.59
CA MET A 199 21.68 -3.65 -16.70
C MET A 199 22.30 -5.00 -16.32
N SER A 200 22.73 -5.18 -15.06
CA SER A 200 23.23 -6.46 -14.56
C SER A 200 22.11 -7.49 -14.49
N PHE A 201 20.96 -7.15 -13.91
CA PHE A 201 19.77 -8.02 -13.91
C PHE A 201 19.31 -8.36 -15.33
N LEU A 202 19.31 -7.39 -16.24
CA LEU A 202 19.03 -7.62 -17.66
C LEU A 202 20.06 -8.55 -18.31
N ALA A 203 21.36 -8.36 -18.03
CA ALA A 203 22.42 -9.22 -18.53
C ALA A 203 22.30 -10.66 -17.98
N TYR A 204 21.95 -10.82 -16.69
CA TYR A 204 21.67 -12.12 -16.08
C TYR A 204 20.45 -12.78 -16.70
N ALA A 205 19.36 -12.05 -16.90
CA ALA A 205 18.17 -12.55 -17.58
C ALA A 205 18.46 -12.95 -19.04
N ILE A 206 19.22 -12.14 -19.78
CA ILE A 206 19.68 -12.47 -21.14
C ILE A 206 20.55 -13.72 -21.14
N ARG A 207 21.47 -13.84 -20.16
CA ARG A 207 22.32 -15.02 -20.02
C ARG A 207 21.49 -16.26 -19.77
N ASP A 208 20.53 -16.19 -18.84
CA ASP A 208 19.63 -17.29 -18.50
C ASP A 208 18.72 -17.68 -19.68
N LEU A 209 18.17 -16.70 -20.41
CA LEU A 209 17.44 -16.94 -21.67
C LEU A 209 18.32 -17.62 -22.73
N ARG A 210 19.62 -17.32 -22.77
CA ARG A 210 20.58 -17.91 -23.70
C ARG A 210 21.08 -19.28 -23.28
N THR A 211 20.82 -19.72 -22.04
CA THR A 211 21.23 -21.04 -21.58
C THR A 211 20.54 -22.15 -22.38
N ASN A 212 21.22 -23.29 -22.45
CA ASN A 212 20.68 -24.48 -23.10
C ASN A 212 19.40 -24.97 -22.42
N LYS A 213 19.24 -24.73 -21.12
CA LYS A 213 18.05 -25.09 -20.35
C LYS A 213 16.83 -24.31 -20.83
N THR A 214 16.96 -23.00 -21.01
CA THR A 214 15.84 -22.16 -21.48
C THR A 214 15.52 -22.41 -22.95
N LYS A 215 16.55 -22.59 -23.80
CA LYS A 215 16.35 -23.01 -25.20
C LYS A 215 15.65 -24.37 -25.30
N PHE A 216 16.02 -25.31 -24.45
CA PHE A 216 15.36 -26.61 -24.33
C PHE A 216 13.90 -26.47 -23.86
N ALA A 217 13.65 -25.68 -22.81
CA ALA A 217 12.29 -25.42 -22.33
C ALA A 217 11.39 -24.81 -23.42
N VAL A 218 11.90 -23.82 -24.17
CA VAL A 218 11.17 -23.23 -25.31
C VAL A 218 10.91 -24.26 -26.41
N GLY A 219 11.89 -25.10 -26.74
CA GLY A 219 11.73 -26.20 -27.70
C GLY A 219 10.68 -27.22 -27.25
N PHE A 220 10.74 -27.61 -25.98
CA PHE A 220 9.80 -28.53 -25.35
C PHE A 220 8.36 -27.99 -25.33
N TYR A 221 8.15 -26.73 -24.93
CA TYR A 221 6.82 -26.11 -24.96
C TYR A 221 6.29 -25.91 -26.38
N ARG A 222 7.15 -25.67 -27.38
CA ARG A 222 6.75 -25.68 -28.80
C ARG A 222 6.28 -27.06 -29.25
N LEU A 223 6.96 -28.12 -28.84
CA LEU A 223 6.55 -29.50 -29.14
C LEU A 223 5.22 -29.84 -28.45
N LEU A 224 5.05 -29.49 -27.17
CA LEU A 224 3.78 -29.62 -26.45
C LEU A 224 2.63 -28.93 -27.18
N ARG A 225 2.85 -27.68 -27.62
CA ARG A 225 1.84 -26.90 -28.37
C ARG A 225 1.54 -27.50 -29.75
N LYS A 226 2.54 -28.08 -30.42
CA LYS A 226 2.39 -28.75 -31.72
C LYS A 226 1.53 -30.02 -31.63
N TYR A 227 1.64 -30.78 -30.55
CA TYR A 227 0.97 -32.08 -30.40
C TYR A 227 -0.36 -32.02 -29.64
N GLY A 228 -0.67 -30.91 -28.96
CA GLY A 228 -1.94 -30.66 -28.27
C GLY A 228 -2.07 -31.47 -26.97
N GLU A 229 -2.49 -30.81 -25.88
CA GLU A 229 -2.55 -31.40 -24.52
C GLU A 229 -3.41 -32.68 -24.43
N SER A 230 -4.37 -32.88 -25.34
CA SER A 230 -5.33 -33.99 -25.28
C SER A 230 -4.86 -35.33 -25.84
N ARG A 231 -3.69 -35.43 -26.47
CA ARG A 231 -3.12 -36.70 -26.98
C ARG A 231 -2.00 -37.28 -26.10
N PHE A 232 -1.74 -36.69 -24.93
CA PHE A 232 -0.58 -37.02 -24.09
C PHE A 232 -0.72 -38.28 -23.23
N PHE A 233 -1.92 -38.86 -23.11
CA PHE A 233 -2.09 -40.09 -22.33
C PHE A 233 -1.85 -41.33 -23.20
N SER A 234 -0.67 -41.91 -22.99
CA SER A 234 -0.20 -43.27 -23.31
C SER A 234 0.74 -43.49 -24.50
N ASN A 235 0.48 -43.02 -25.73
CA ASN A 235 1.25 -43.55 -26.90
C ASN A 235 2.35 -42.66 -27.48
N ASN A 236 2.35 -41.34 -27.23
CA ASN A 236 3.29 -40.41 -27.87
C ASN A 236 4.41 -39.85 -26.96
N PHE A 237 4.42 -40.20 -25.68
CA PHE A 237 5.41 -39.69 -24.73
C PHE A 237 6.83 -40.19 -25.04
N ARG A 238 6.95 -41.42 -25.55
CA ARG A 238 8.23 -42.00 -25.98
C ARG A 238 8.83 -41.27 -27.17
N PHE A 239 8.00 -40.83 -28.13
CA PHE A 239 8.45 -40.03 -29.27
C PHE A 239 8.88 -38.63 -28.83
N LEU A 240 8.13 -38.00 -27.92
CA LEU A 240 8.52 -36.69 -27.36
C LEU A 240 9.86 -36.75 -26.62
N ILE A 241 10.08 -37.79 -25.80
CA ILE A 241 11.34 -38.01 -25.09
C ILE A 241 12.48 -38.26 -26.08
N ASN A 242 12.27 -39.14 -27.07
CA ASN A 242 13.29 -39.43 -28.09
C ASN A 242 13.63 -38.17 -28.93
N ASP A 243 12.64 -37.41 -29.38
CA ASP A 243 12.83 -36.15 -30.12
C ASP A 243 13.57 -35.10 -29.25
N CYS A 244 13.29 -35.07 -27.95
CA CYS A 244 13.99 -34.19 -27.00
C CYS A 244 15.45 -34.62 -26.79
N PHE A 245 15.73 -35.93 -26.76
CA PHE A 245 17.09 -36.47 -26.69
C PHE A 245 17.86 -36.26 -28.00
N ASP A 246 17.22 -36.44 -29.16
CA ASP A 246 17.81 -36.21 -30.49
C ASP A 246 18.12 -34.72 -30.73
N PHE A 247 17.23 -33.82 -30.31
CA PHE A 247 17.52 -32.38 -30.29
C PHE A 247 18.73 -32.07 -29.39
N TYR A 248 18.83 -32.72 -28.23
CA TYR A 248 19.94 -32.53 -27.30
C TYR A 248 21.28 -33.08 -27.83
N THR A 249 21.30 -34.23 -28.50
CA THR A 249 22.51 -34.81 -29.12
C THR A 249 22.98 -34.01 -30.34
N GLN A 250 22.08 -33.57 -31.21
CA GLN A 250 22.42 -32.69 -32.34
C GLN A 250 22.96 -31.33 -31.85
N PHE A 251 22.40 -30.79 -30.76
CA PHE A 251 22.85 -29.55 -30.15
C PHE A 251 24.22 -29.70 -29.44
N LYS A 252 24.54 -30.88 -28.89
CA LYS A 252 25.86 -31.14 -28.27
C LYS A 252 26.96 -31.31 -29.32
N GLN A 253 26.64 -31.83 -30.51
CA GLN A 253 27.59 -31.98 -31.63
C GLN A 253 27.96 -30.64 -32.27
N THR A 254 27.05 -29.67 -32.30
CA THR A 254 27.34 -28.32 -32.85
C THR A 254 28.26 -27.47 -31.98
N LYS A 255 28.50 -27.86 -30.72
CA LYS A 255 29.47 -27.22 -29.82
C LYS A 255 30.94 -27.59 -30.07
N SER A 256 31.26 -28.45 -31.05
CA SER A 256 32.66 -28.77 -31.41
C SER A 256 33.21 -27.92 -32.57
N ARG A 257 32.47 -26.91 -33.02
CA ARG A 257 32.90 -25.93 -34.03
C ARG A 257 32.74 -24.52 -33.47
N ASP A 258 33.49 -24.24 -32.41
CA ASP A 258 33.93 -22.90 -31.99
C ASP A 258 35.24 -23.07 -31.24
#